data_AF-A0A7L2VMT2-F1
#
_entry.id   AF-A0A7L2VMT2-F1
#
_cell.length_a   1.000
_cell.length_b   1.000
_cell.length_c   1.000
_cell.angle_alpha   90.00
_cell.angle_beta   90.00
_cell.angle_gamma   90.00
#
_symmetry.space_group_name_H-M   'P 1'
#
loop_
_entity.id
_entity.type
_entity.pdbx_description
1 polymer ?
#
loop_
_entity_poly.entity_id
_entity_poly.type
_entity_poly.pdbx_seq_one_letter_code
_entity_poly.pdbx_strand_id
1 'polypeptide(L)'
;AGKTQKDLRMSVIQKGTATLRKAKKITVKTCLDNPFVFEWKTIDGEDMHFILETLGERIKHIGLKKIETPRKKKRSLTKKQMESKQDAGTSELPKEETEGHGQKPGWTDINIRRQLAIGVNEVTKALEKNELVLLLVCKSAKPAMITTHLIHLSASRATPAGQVPRLSETVAPLLGLTSILALGFKKQSDKFTEAVEAIIPKIPALEVPWFQYRTEEVVGYARTDSSEEQEPKQLAEAPEEELTSQKRKRTESNQLDLSNVILQPLKIKKLVPNPNKIKKPPRKKKKAFSA
;
A
#
# COMPACT_ATOMS: atom_id res chain seq x y z
N ALA A 1 -3.69 85.55 40.88
CA ALA A 1 -3.15 84.22 40.55
C ALA A 1 -4.31 83.30 40.17
N GLY A 2 -4.51 83.10 38.86
CA GLY A 2 -5.66 82.40 38.30
C GLY A 2 -5.55 80.88 38.44
N LYS A 3 -6.68 80.24 38.71
CA LYS A 3 -6.87 78.79 38.63
C LYS A 3 -8.13 78.53 37.79
N THR A 4 -8.15 77.33 37.19
CA THR A 4 -9.16 76.75 36.27
C THR A 4 -9.15 77.40 34.88
N GLN A 5 -8.85 76.69 33.80
CA GLN A 5 -9.48 75.45 33.34
C GLN A 5 -8.52 74.75 32.35
N LYS A 6 -8.17 73.48 32.59
CA LYS A 6 -7.44 72.66 31.60
C LYS A 6 -8.47 72.13 30.61
N ASP A 7 -8.39 72.63 29.39
CA ASP A 7 -9.17 72.19 28.26
C ASP A 7 -8.75 70.77 27.86
N LEU A 8 -9.61 69.78 28.14
CA LEU A 8 -9.45 68.41 27.68
C LEU A 8 -9.85 68.36 26.20
N ARG A 9 -8.87 68.56 25.32
CA ARG A 9 -9.01 68.35 23.88
C ARG A 9 -9.27 66.87 23.61
N MET A 10 -10.54 66.49 23.52
CA MET A 10 -10.98 65.19 23.00
C MET A 10 -10.51 65.06 21.56
N SER A 11 -9.58 64.14 21.28
CA SER A 11 -9.28 63.72 19.92
C SER A 11 -10.51 62.98 19.38
N VAL A 12 -11.18 63.59 18.40
CA VAL A 12 -12.24 62.93 17.63
C VAL A 12 -11.57 61.82 16.83
N ILE A 13 -11.66 60.60 17.33
CA ILE A 13 -11.29 59.40 16.59
C ILE A 13 -12.21 59.34 15.36
N GLN A 14 -11.65 59.63 14.19
CA GLN A 14 -12.35 59.42 12.93
C GLN A 14 -12.72 57.94 12.85
N LYS A 15 -14.03 57.66 12.78
CA LYS A 15 -14.57 56.34 12.49
C LYS A 15 -14.09 55.92 11.10
N GLY A 16 -12.98 55.19 11.05
CA GLY A 16 -12.55 54.50 9.85
C GLY A 16 -13.68 53.58 9.38
N THR A 17 -14.14 53.78 8.16
CA THR A 17 -15.08 52.89 7.48
C THR A 17 -14.46 51.51 7.37
N ALA A 18 -14.88 50.59 8.23
CA ALA A 18 -14.51 49.19 8.14
C ALA A 18 -15.01 48.65 6.79
N THR A 19 -14.11 48.48 5.84
CA THR A 19 -14.41 47.78 4.60
C THR A 19 -14.71 46.33 4.95
N LEU A 20 -16.00 45.98 4.96
CA LEU A 20 -16.48 44.60 5.04
C LEU A 20 -15.86 43.83 3.88
N ARG A 21 -14.75 43.13 4.14
CA ARG A 21 -14.14 42.21 3.17
C ARG A 21 -15.21 41.19 2.80
N LYS A 22 -15.74 41.26 1.59
CA LYS A 22 -16.71 40.28 1.07
C LYS A 22 -16.12 38.88 1.27
N ALA A 23 -16.85 38.02 1.98
CA ALA A 23 -16.44 36.64 2.18
C ALA A 23 -16.21 35.99 0.80
N LYS A 24 -15.04 35.38 0.62
CA LYS A 24 -14.72 34.68 -0.65
C LYS A 24 -15.78 33.61 -0.88
N LYS A 25 -16.44 33.65 -2.04
CA LYS A 25 -17.41 32.63 -2.43
C LYS A 25 -16.70 31.28 -2.49
N ILE A 26 -17.09 30.37 -1.60
CA ILE A 26 -16.54 29.00 -1.58
C ILE A 26 -17.10 28.25 -2.78
N THR A 27 -16.28 28.10 -3.82
CA THR A 27 -16.64 27.28 -4.98
C THR A 27 -16.46 25.82 -4.61
N VAL A 28 -17.58 25.11 -4.42
CA VAL A 28 -17.57 23.66 -4.16
C VAL A 28 -17.53 22.93 -5.49
N LYS A 29 -16.51 22.09 -5.69
CA LYS A 29 -16.46 21.14 -6.82
C LYS A 29 -17.04 19.80 -6.37
N THR A 30 -17.92 19.23 -7.17
CA THR A 30 -18.36 17.84 -7.03
C THR A 30 -17.26 16.94 -7.56
N CYS A 31 -16.71 16.07 -6.71
CA CYS A 31 -15.83 14.98 -7.12
C CYS A 31 -16.54 13.65 -6.94
N LEU A 32 -16.29 12.72 -7.87
CA LEU A 32 -16.54 11.31 -7.65
C LEU A 32 -15.29 10.77 -6.95
N ASP A 33 -15.49 10.17 -5.78
CA ASP A 33 -14.42 9.58 -4.99
C ASP A 33 -14.68 8.08 -4.82
N ASN A 34 -13.62 7.31 -4.60
CA ASN A 34 -13.73 5.87 -4.43
C ASN A 34 -14.48 5.58 -3.11
N PRO A 35 -15.63 4.88 -3.14
CA PRO A 35 -16.36 4.53 -1.92
C PRO A 35 -15.63 3.47 -1.08
N PHE A 36 -14.66 2.75 -1.65
CA PHE A 36 -13.95 1.66 -1.00
C PHE A 36 -12.70 2.15 -0.28
N VAL A 37 -12.60 1.78 0.99
CA VAL A 37 -11.43 2.02 1.82
C VAL A 37 -10.69 0.70 1.96
N PHE A 38 -9.51 0.61 1.34
CA PHE A 38 -8.66 -0.58 1.39
C PHE A 38 -7.71 -0.47 2.57
N GLU A 39 -8.06 -1.17 3.64
CA GLU A 39 -7.25 -1.26 4.85
C GLU A 39 -6.73 -2.67 5.04
N TRP A 40 -5.56 -2.75 5.63
CA TRP A 40 -5.00 -4.03 6.04
C TRP A 40 -5.82 -4.59 7.19
N LYS A 41 -6.18 -5.87 7.10
CA LYS A 41 -6.70 -6.60 8.26
C LYS A 41 -5.55 -6.80 9.25
N THR A 42 -5.83 -6.52 10.51
CA THR A 42 -4.85 -6.70 11.59
C THR A 42 -4.88 -8.15 12.01
N ILE A 43 -3.71 -8.75 12.24
CA ILE A 43 -3.60 -10.11 12.77
C ILE A 43 -3.80 -10.08 14.28
N ASP A 44 -4.45 -11.10 14.83
CA ASP A 44 -4.67 -11.26 16.26
C ASP A 44 -3.35 -11.34 17.04
N GLY A 45 -3.36 -10.98 18.32
CA GLY A 45 -2.14 -10.86 19.12
C GLY A 45 -1.35 -12.18 19.22
N GLU A 46 -2.04 -13.29 19.49
CA GLU A 46 -1.43 -14.62 19.61
C GLU A 46 -0.80 -15.07 18.29
N ASP A 47 -1.56 -14.97 17.20
CA ASP A 47 -1.10 -15.31 15.86
C ASP A 47 0.05 -14.40 15.40
N MET A 48 0.01 -13.11 15.75
CA MET A 48 1.11 -12.18 15.50
C MET A 48 2.39 -12.64 16.19
N HIS A 49 2.31 -13.02 17.47
CA HIS A 49 3.47 -13.49 18.23
C HIS A 49 4.03 -14.78 17.62
N PHE A 50 3.16 -15.73 17.31
CA PHE A 50 3.52 -16.98 16.62
C PHE A 50 4.24 -16.72 15.30
N ILE A 51 3.73 -15.82 14.45
CA ILE A 51 4.36 -15.47 13.18
C ILE A 51 5.76 -14.88 13.40
N LEU A 52 5.91 -13.93 14.33
CA LEU A 52 7.19 -13.27 14.59
C LEU A 52 8.23 -14.24 15.18
N GLU A 53 7.82 -15.13 16.07
CA GLU A 53 8.68 -16.13 16.69
C GLU A 53 9.14 -17.16 15.67
N THR A 54 8.20 -17.79 14.94
CA THR A 54 8.49 -18.80 13.91
C THR A 54 9.46 -18.25 12.86
N LEU A 55 9.23 -17.02 12.37
CA LEU A 55 10.13 -16.37 11.42
C LEU A 55 11.49 -16.04 12.04
N GLY A 56 11.49 -15.54 13.26
CA GLY A 56 12.71 -15.17 13.97
C GLY A 56 13.62 -16.37 14.18
N GLU A 57 13.06 -17.49 14.63
CA GLU A 57 13.78 -18.76 14.81
C GLU A 57 14.28 -19.30 13.48
N ARG A 58 13.43 -19.32 12.45
CA ARG A 58 13.82 -19.85 11.14
C ARG A 58 14.95 -19.05 10.50
N ILE A 59 14.89 -17.72 10.58
CA ILE A 59 15.96 -16.84 10.06
C ILE A 59 17.26 -17.02 10.85
N LYS A 60 17.19 -17.16 12.18
CA LYS A 60 18.37 -17.46 13.02
C LYS A 60 19.00 -18.80 12.65
N HIS A 61 18.17 -19.84 12.47
CA HIS A 61 18.63 -21.17 12.11
C HIS A 61 19.31 -21.19 10.73
N ILE A 62 18.76 -20.45 9.76
CA ILE A 62 19.34 -20.33 8.42
C ILE A 62 20.63 -19.48 8.43
N GLY A 63 20.74 -18.49 9.32
CA GLY A 63 21.91 -17.61 9.40
C GLY A 63 22.03 -16.58 8.27
N LEU A 64 20.93 -16.28 7.57
CA LEU A 64 20.92 -15.27 6.51
C LEU A 64 21.09 -13.88 7.11
N LYS A 65 22.23 -13.23 6.83
CA LYS A 65 22.52 -11.87 7.29
C LYS A 65 23.13 -11.04 6.17
N LYS A 66 22.79 -9.75 6.14
CA LYS A 66 23.49 -8.77 5.31
C LYS A 66 24.66 -8.21 6.09
N ILE A 67 25.86 -8.39 5.56
CA ILE A 67 27.10 -7.82 6.10
C ILE A 67 27.32 -6.49 5.37
N GLU A 68 27.05 -5.39 6.06
CA GLU A 68 27.36 -4.05 5.57
C GLU A 68 28.75 -3.64 6.04
N THR A 69 29.60 -3.17 5.12
CA THR A 69 30.83 -2.50 5.54
C THR A 69 30.47 -1.14 6.13
N PRO A 70 31.03 -0.78 7.29
CA PRO A 70 30.82 0.55 7.84
C PRO A 70 31.31 1.56 6.80
N ARG A 71 30.41 2.40 6.29
CA ARG A 71 30.78 3.48 5.36
C ARG A 71 31.83 4.34 6.07
N LYS A 72 33.09 4.23 5.64
CA LYS A 72 34.15 5.15 6.06
C LYS A 72 33.67 6.55 5.70
N LYS A 73 33.27 7.34 6.70
CA LYS A 73 32.94 8.76 6.52
C LYS A 73 34.20 9.39 5.92
N LYS A 74 34.17 9.79 4.65
CA LYS A 74 35.22 10.61 4.07
C LYS A 74 35.23 11.90 4.87
N ARG A 75 36.15 12.04 5.83
CA ARG A 75 36.52 13.35 6.36
C ARG A 75 37.01 14.13 5.16
N SER A 76 36.23 15.11 4.71
CA SER A 76 36.72 16.11 3.78
C SER A 76 37.83 16.87 4.50
N LEU A 77 39.07 16.45 4.23
CA LEU A 77 40.27 17.22 4.56
C LEU A 77 40.24 18.46 3.67
N THR A 78 39.56 19.51 4.14
CA THR A 78 39.75 20.84 3.59
C THR A 78 41.14 21.31 3.99
N LYS A 79 42.05 21.11 3.03
CA LYS A 79 43.35 21.74 2.82
C LYS A 79 43.52 23.06 3.60
N LYS A 80 44.37 23.03 4.63
CA LYS A 80 45.22 24.17 4.97
C LYS A 80 46.65 23.67 5.09
N GLN A 81 47.30 23.59 3.93
CA GLN A 81 48.76 23.56 3.85
C GLN A 81 49.25 24.92 4.31
N MET A 82 50.08 24.95 5.34
CA MET A 82 51.22 25.85 5.42
C MET A 82 52.25 25.19 6.35
N GLU A 83 53.24 24.58 5.68
CA GLU A 83 54.66 24.50 6.04
C GLU A 83 55.07 24.14 7.48
N SER A 84 55.73 22.99 7.63
CA SER A 84 57.17 22.95 7.98
C SER A 84 57.70 21.50 7.98
N LYS A 85 58.46 21.18 6.92
CA LYS A 85 59.80 20.55 6.92
C LYS A 85 60.16 19.37 7.86
N GLN A 86 60.79 18.37 7.20
CA GLN A 86 61.82 17.40 7.67
C GLN A 86 61.35 16.17 8.45
N ASP A 87 61.97 14.99 8.38
CA ASP A 87 62.92 14.34 7.47
C ASP A 87 62.94 12.84 7.87
N ALA A 88 63.38 11.99 6.94
CA ALA A 88 63.94 10.63 7.06
C ALA A 88 63.73 9.77 8.34
N GLY A 89 63.30 8.51 8.15
CA GLY A 89 63.46 7.48 9.17
C GLY A 89 62.81 6.14 8.83
N THR A 90 63.56 5.27 8.17
CA THR A 90 63.33 3.83 8.00
C THR A 90 63.04 3.14 9.35
N SER A 91 61.94 2.40 9.47
CA SER A 91 61.86 1.23 10.38
C SER A 91 60.58 0.43 10.14
N GLU A 92 60.78 -0.77 9.60
CA GLU A 92 60.21 -2.05 10.00
C GLU A 92 58.69 -2.22 10.19
N LEU A 93 58.19 -3.17 9.40
CA LEU A 93 57.02 -4.01 9.67
C LEU A 93 56.88 -4.36 11.16
N PRO A 94 55.64 -4.43 11.65
CA PRO A 94 55.21 -5.68 12.26
C PRO A 94 54.17 -6.39 11.39
N LYS A 95 54.49 -7.63 11.04
CA LYS A 95 53.49 -8.67 10.77
C LYS A 95 52.73 -8.90 12.08
N GLU A 96 51.47 -8.48 12.14
CA GLU A 96 50.48 -9.19 12.93
C GLU A 96 49.50 -9.84 11.95
N GLU A 97 49.79 -11.11 11.70
CA GLU A 97 48.80 -12.08 11.27
C GLU A 97 47.76 -12.17 12.38
N THR A 98 46.64 -11.48 12.19
CA THR A 98 45.37 -11.94 12.76
C THR A 98 44.52 -12.35 11.58
N GLU A 99 44.21 -13.64 11.50
CA GLU A 99 43.35 -14.30 10.53
C GLU A 99 41.92 -13.72 10.57
N GLY A 100 41.74 -12.52 10.03
CA GLY A 100 40.44 -11.95 9.74
C GLY A 100 40.09 -12.31 8.31
N HIS A 101 39.40 -13.42 8.10
CA HIS A 101 38.77 -13.73 6.82
C HIS A 101 37.86 -12.54 6.46
N GLY A 102 38.37 -11.61 5.66
CA GLY A 102 37.70 -10.36 5.34
C GLY A 102 36.40 -10.65 4.62
N GLN A 103 35.29 -10.70 5.35
CA GLN A 103 33.99 -10.98 4.77
C GLN A 103 33.67 -9.87 3.76
N LYS A 104 33.57 -10.26 2.50
CA LYS A 104 33.21 -9.36 1.41
C LYS A 104 31.82 -8.76 1.73
N PRO A 105 31.61 -7.46 1.51
CA PRO A 105 30.30 -6.84 1.72
C PRO A 105 29.25 -7.55 0.87
N GLY A 106 28.12 -7.92 1.48
CA GLY A 106 27.10 -8.71 0.78
C GLY A 106 26.17 -9.48 1.70
N TRP A 107 25.44 -10.41 1.11
CA TRP A 107 24.61 -11.37 1.84
C TRP A 107 25.42 -12.63 2.15
N THR A 108 25.22 -13.22 3.33
CA THR A 108 25.89 -14.48 3.72
C THR A 108 25.67 -15.58 2.68
N ASP A 109 24.42 -15.76 2.24
CA ASP A 109 24.06 -16.73 1.20
C ASP A 109 23.15 -16.07 0.15
N ILE A 110 23.65 -16.02 -1.10
CA ILE A 110 22.96 -15.42 -2.24
C ILE A 110 21.77 -16.28 -2.69
N ASN A 111 21.87 -17.61 -2.59
CA ASN A 111 20.81 -18.53 -3.01
C ASN A 111 19.60 -18.37 -2.10
N ILE A 112 19.85 -18.33 -0.79
CA ILE A 112 18.78 -18.11 0.20
C ILE A 112 18.21 -16.69 0.06
N ARG A 113 19.05 -15.67 -0.17
CA ARG A 113 18.56 -14.31 -0.41
C ARG A 113 17.59 -14.22 -1.60
N ARG A 114 17.79 -15.00 -2.65
CA ARG A 114 16.91 -15.02 -3.84
C ARG A 114 15.51 -15.55 -3.53
N GLN A 115 15.36 -16.35 -2.47
CA GLN A 115 14.07 -16.90 -2.01
C GLN A 115 13.20 -15.85 -1.31
N LEU A 116 13.78 -14.73 -0.88
CA LEU A 116 13.08 -13.63 -0.22
C LEU A 116 12.94 -12.42 -1.15
N ALA A 117 11.81 -11.73 -1.06
CA ALA A 117 11.59 -10.41 -1.61
C ALA A 117 11.57 -9.40 -0.45
N ILE A 118 12.56 -8.51 -0.38
CA ILE A 118 12.70 -7.58 0.74
C ILE A 118 12.44 -6.16 0.27
N GLY A 119 11.47 -5.50 0.92
CA GLY A 119 11.04 -4.15 0.61
C GLY A 119 9.96 -4.10 -0.47
N VAL A 120 9.30 -2.95 -0.53
CA VAL A 120 8.09 -2.75 -1.36
C VAL A 120 8.39 -3.02 -2.83
N ASN A 121 9.50 -2.51 -3.36
CA ASN A 121 9.84 -2.64 -4.78
C ASN A 121 10.16 -4.08 -5.22
N GLU A 122 10.74 -4.89 -4.34
CA GLU A 122 11.01 -6.30 -4.66
C GLU A 122 9.72 -7.11 -4.58
N VAL A 123 8.92 -6.84 -3.55
CA VAL A 123 7.63 -7.49 -3.35
C VAL A 123 6.68 -7.19 -4.51
N THR A 124 6.57 -5.93 -4.96
CA THR A 124 5.71 -5.57 -6.11
C THR A 124 6.11 -6.33 -7.36
N LYS A 125 7.40 -6.36 -7.70
CA LYS A 125 7.92 -7.11 -8.84
C LYS A 125 7.62 -8.60 -8.73
N ALA A 126 7.71 -9.18 -7.54
CA ALA A 126 7.43 -10.59 -7.32
C ALA A 126 5.93 -10.90 -7.40
N LEU A 127 5.05 -10.01 -6.92
CA LEU A 127 3.59 -10.14 -7.09
C LEU A 127 3.17 -10.02 -8.56
N GLU A 128 3.76 -9.07 -9.30
CA GLU A 128 3.49 -8.89 -10.73
C GLU A 128 3.76 -10.18 -11.51
N LYS A 129 4.87 -10.86 -11.19
CA LYS A 129 5.28 -12.15 -11.77
C LYS A 129 4.63 -13.38 -11.15
N ASN A 130 3.75 -13.21 -10.15
CA ASN A 130 3.12 -14.32 -9.43
C ASN A 130 4.16 -15.30 -8.82
N GLU A 131 5.26 -14.76 -8.28
CA GLU A 131 6.35 -15.53 -7.68
C GLU A 131 6.21 -15.71 -6.17
N LEU A 132 5.29 -14.99 -5.50
CA LEU A 132 5.13 -15.05 -4.05
C LEU A 132 4.15 -16.14 -3.59
N VAL A 133 4.47 -16.75 -2.45
CA VAL A 133 3.57 -17.65 -1.68
C VAL A 133 2.94 -16.90 -0.52
N LEU A 134 3.70 -16.02 0.13
CA LEU A 134 3.28 -15.29 1.31
C LEU A 134 3.84 -13.88 1.28
N LEU A 135 3.04 -12.89 1.70
CA LEU A 135 3.46 -11.50 1.88
C LEU A 135 3.13 -11.00 3.29
N LEU A 136 4.14 -10.49 4.00
CA LEU A 136 3.99 -9.81 5.28
C LEU A 136 4.39 -8.34 5.15
N VAL A 137 3.52 -7.47 5.63
CA VAL A 137 3.72 -6.01 5.59
C VAL A 137 3.83 -5.47 7.01
N CYS A 138 4.81 -4.58 7.25
CA CYS A 138 4.96 -3.97 8.56
C CYS A 138 3.97 -2.81 8.76
N LYS A 139 3.37 -2.72 9.96
CA LYS A 139 2.50 -1.59 10.35
C LYS A 139 3.22 -0.25 10.50
N SER A 140 4.55 -0.24 10.58
CA SER A 140 5.35 0.98 10.74
C SER A 140 5.52 1.81 9.45
N ALA A 141 5.04 1.32 8.30
CA ALA A 141 5.16 2.01 7.02
C ALA A 141 4.41 3.36 7.00
N LYS A 142 5.15 4.44 6.72
CA LYS A 142 4.60 5.80 6.60
C LYS A 142 5.10 6.45 5.31
N PRO A 143 4.21 7.02 4.47
CA PRO A 143 2.74 6.99 4.55
C PRO A 143 2.13 5.61 4.24
N ALA A 144 0.93 5.34 4.78
CA ALA A 144 0.22 4.07 4.61
C ALA A 144 -0.02 3.70 3.13
N MET A 145 -0.15 4.70 2.26
CA MET A 145 -0.35 4.48 0.82
C MET A 145 0.79 3.70 0.15
N ILE A 146 1.99 3.67 0.75
CA ILE A 146 3.12 2.88 0.26
C ILE A 146 2.81 1.37 0.29
N THR A 147 1.87 0.92 1.11
CA THR A 147 1.54 -0.51 1.22
C THR A 147 0.13 -0.84 0.72
N THR A 148 -0.78 0.14 0.63
CA THR A 148 -2.16 -0.08 0.17
C THR A 148 -2.26 -0.73 -1.22
N HIS A 149 -1.35 -0.40 -2.14
CA HIS A 149 -1.36 -1.02 -3.47
C HIS A 149 -1.03 -2.52 -3.45
N LEU A 150 -0.31 -3.00 -2.43
CA LEU A 150 0.00 -4.42 -2.28
C LEU A 150 -1.24 -5.26 -1.95
N ILE A 151 -2.27 -4.68 -1.31
CA ILE A 151 -3.54 -5.36 -1.04
C ILE A 151 -4.17 -5.81 -2.36
N HIS A 152 -4.26 -4.89 -3.32
CA HIS A 152 -4.84 -5.12 -4.63
C HIS A 152 -4.05 -6.14 -5.45
N LEU A 153 -2.72 -6.00 -5.46
CA LEU A 153 -1.83 -6.91 -6.18
C LEU A 153 -1.90 -8.33 -5.59
N SER A 154 -1.97 -8.45 -4.26
CA SER A 154 -2.05 -9.75 -3.58
C SER A 154 -3.40 -10.41 -3.84
N ALA A 155 -4.50 -9.65 -3.74
CA ALA A 155 -5.84 -10.15 -4.06
C ALA A 155 -5.95 -10.63 -5.51
N SER A 156 -5.37 -9.90 -6.46
CA SER A 156 -5.32 -10.30 -7.88
C SER A 156 -4.60 -11.63 -8.13
N ARG A 157 -3.70 -12.04 -7.24
CA ARG A 157 -2.90 -13.28 -7.36
C ARG A 157 -3.30 -14.34 -6.34
N ALA A 158 -4.40 -14.12 -5.60
CA ALA A 158 -4.81 -14.95 -4.47
C ALA A 158 -3.65 -15.26 -3.49
N THR A 159 -2.72 -14.32 -3.33
CA THR A 159 -1.58 -14.49 -2.43
C THR A 159 -1.99 -14.09 -1.02
N PRO A 160 -1.84 -14.96 0.00
CA PRO A 160 -2.11 -14.61 1.38
C PRO A 160 -1.17 -13.48 1.80
N ALA A 161 -1.77 -12.39 2.28
CA ALA A 161 -1.02 -11.23 2.72
C ALA A 161 -1.62 -10.60 3.96
N GLY A 162 -0.76 -10.26 4.92
CA GLY A 162 -1.18 -9.74 6.22
C GLY A 162 -0.29 -8.62 6.71
N GLN A 163 -0.87 -7.74 7.52
CA GLN A 163 -0.10 -6.70 8.20
C GLN A 163 0.30 -7.18 9.60
N VAL A 164 1.61 -7.28 9.83
CA VAL A 164 2.20 -7.71 11.10
C VAL A 164 2.83 -6.49 11.79
N PRO A 165 2.32 -6.06 12.96
CA PRO A 165 2.99 -5.08 13.80
C PRO A 165 4.38 -5.57 14.23
N ARG A 166 5.33 -4.65 14.42
CA ARG A 166 6.69 -4.96 14.94
C ARG A 166 7.52 -5.94 14.09
N LEU A 167 7.08 -6.25 12.86
CA LEU A 167 7.84 -7.07 11.91
C LEU A 167 9.25 -6.52 11.69
N SER A 168 9.37 -5.21 11.43
CA SER A 168 10.66 -4.57 11.21
C SER A 168 11.55 -4.59 12.46
N GLU A 169 10.98 -4.46 13.66
CA GLU A 169 11.75 -4.45 14.91
C GLU A 169 12.36 -5.82 15.21
N THR A 170 11.63 -6.89 14.87
CA THR A 170 12.02 -8.26 15.20
C THR A 170 12.88 -8.88 14.10
N VAL A 171 12.49 -8.73 12.84
CA VAL A 171 13.09 -9.44 11.70
C VAL A 171 14.24 -8.65 11.06
N ALA A 172 14.17 -7.33 11.00
CA ALA A 172 15.22 -6.54 10.34
C ALA A 172 16.60 -6.71 10.99
N PRO A 173 16.73 -6.69 12.34
CA PRO A 173 18.03 -6.90 12.99
C PRO A 173 18.62 -8.28 12.71
N LEU A 174 17.78 -9.32 12.62
CA LEU A 174 18.22 -10.69 12.33
C LEU A 174 18.82 -10.79 10.92
N LEU A 175 18.23 -10.09 9.95
CA LEU A 175 18.73 -10.03 8.58
C LEU A 175 19.88 -9.03 8.38
N GLY A 176 20.32 -8.32 9.41
CA GLY A 176 21.34 -7.27 9.29
C GLY A 176 20.85 -6.03 8.53
N LEU A 177 19.55 -5.75 8.59
CA LEU A 177 18.91 -4.59 7.96
C LEU A 177 18.47 -3.57 9.01
N THR A 178 18.40 -2.30 8.60
CA THR A 178 17.90 -1.23 9.47
C THR A 178 16.39 -1.26 9.62
N SER A 179 15.66 -1.56 8.54
CA SER A 179 14.21 -1.65 8.56
C SER A 179 13.67 -2.48 7.39
N ILE A 180 12.50 -3.08 7.57
CA ILE A 180 11.78 -3.85 6.56
C ILE A 180 10.31 -3.42 6.56
N LEU A 181 9.85 -2.85 5.45
CA LEU A 181 8.45 -2.43 5.29
C LEU A 181 7.55 -3.53 4.73
N ALA A 182 8.11 -4.39 3.87
CA ALA A 182 7.42 -5.50 3.26
C ALA A 182 8.41 -6.66 3.10
N LEU A 183 7.94 -7.88 3.34
CA LEU A 183 8.69 -9.12 3.26
C LEU A 183 7.83 -10.16 2.54
N GLY A 184 8.31 -10.64 1.39
CA GLY A 184 7.67 -11.70 0.62
C GLY A 184 8.52 -12.97 0.58
N PHE A 185 7.86 -14.12 0.59
CA PHE A 185 8.48 -15.43 0.39
C PHE A 185 8.12 -15.94 -1.00
N LYS A 186 9.12 -16.30 -1.79
CA LYS A 186 8.91 -16.79 -3.16
C LYS A 186 8.52 -18.26 -3.19
N LYS A 187 7.87 -18.73 -4.26
CA LYS A 187 7.47 -20.14 -4.48
C LYS A 187 8.62 -21.13 -4.38
N GLN A 188 9.82 -20.72 -4.75
CA GLN A 188 11.05 -21.53 -4.69
C GLN A 188 11.78 -21.35 -3.34
N SER A 189 11.06 -21.14 -2.24
CA SER A 189 11.64 -20.86 -0.92
C SER A 189 11.77 -22.11 -0.04
N ASP A 190 12.51 -23.12 -0.49
CA ASP A 190 12.63 -24.42 0.19
C ASP A 190 13.05 -24.30 1.66
N LYS A 191 13.90 -23.30 1.97
CA LYS A 191 14.38 -23.08 3.33
C LYS A 191 13.32 -22.46 4.23
N PHE A 192 12.26 -21.87 3.68
CA PHE A 192 11.20 -21.20 4.44
C PHE A 192 9.83 -21.90 4.34
N THR A 193 9.69 -22.93 3.50
CA THR A 193 8.41 -23.60 3.22
C THR A 193 7.64 -23.99 4.48
N GLU A 194 8.28 -24.73 5.40
CA GLU A 194 7.66 -25.17 6.66
C GLU A 194 7.11 -24.01 7.51
N ALA A 195 7.90 -22.94 7.67
CA ALA A 195 7.47 -21.75 8.40
C ALA A 195 6.33 -21.03 7.69
N VAL A 196 6.39 -20.94 6.36
CA VAL A 196 5.35 -20.29 5.55
C VAL A 196 4.04 -21.05 5.62
N GLU A 197 4.06 -22.38 5.51
CA GLU A 197 2.87 -23.23 5.62
C GLU A 197 2.20 -23.13 6.98
N ALA A 198 2.99 -23.03 8.06
CA ALA A 198 2.45 -22.81 9.41
C ALA A 198 1.82 -21.42 9.59
N ILE A 199 2.32 -20.41 8.88
CA ILE A 199 1.88 -19.01 8.99
C ILE A 199 0.64 -18.70 8.16
N ILE A 200 0.52 -19.25 6.94
CA ILE A 200 -0.61 -18.99 6.03
C ILE A 200 -1.99 -19.13 6.70
N PRO A 201 -2.32 -20.20 7.46
CA PRO A 201 -3.64 -20.34 8.06
C PRO A 201 -3.96 -19.30 9.15
N LYS A 202 -2.94 -18.61 9.66
CA LYS A 202 -3.07 -17.57 10.70
C LYS A 202 -3.31 -16.18 10.13
N ILE A 203 -3.27 -16.03 8.81
CA ILE A 203 -3.39 -14.73 8.15
C ILE A 203 -4.83 -14.50 7.71
N PRO A 204 -5.44 -13.36 8.07
CA PRO A 204 -6.79 -13.06 7.63
C PRO A 204 -6.83 -12.86 6.11
N ALA A 205 -7.82 -13.47 5.46
CA ALA A 205 -8.00 -13.36 4.01
C ALA A 205 -8.24 -11.90 3.58
N LEU A 206 -7.57 -11.49 2.49
CA LEU A 206 -7.78 -10.19 1.88
C LEU A 206 -9.08 -10.16 1.09
N GLU A 207 -9.97 -9.23 1.45
CA GLU A 207 -11.22 -9.00 0.76
C GLU A 207 -11.11 -7.72 -0.06
N VAL A 208 -11.30 -7.86 -1.36
CA VAL A 208 -11.41 -6.74 -2.30
C VAL A 208 -12.72 -6.90 -3.06
N PRO A 209 -13.67 -5.95 -2.98
CA PRO A 209 -15.05 -6.18 -3.42
C PRO A 209 -15.26 -6.57 -4.89
N TRP A 210 -14.30 -6.28 -5.78
CA TRP A 210 -14.36 -6.66 -7.19
C TRP A 210 -13.55 -7.94 -7.51
N PHE A 211 -12.74 -8.42 -6.58
CA PHE A 211 -12.22 -9.78 -6.58
C PHE A 211 -13.18 -10.63 -5.75
N GLN A 212 -14.41 -10.76 -6.23
CA GLN A 212 -15.33 -11.75 -5.71
C GLN A 212 -14.75 -13.08 -6.11
N TYR A 213 -14.14 -13.76 -5.14
CA TYR A 213 -13.77 -15.15 -5.28
C TYR A 213 -15.00 -15.88 -5.80
N ARG A 214 -14.84 -16.67 -6.87
CA ARG A 214 -15.77 -17.74 -7.15
C ARG A 214 -15.70 -18.66 -5.93
N THR A 215 -16.51 -18.39 -4.93
CA THR A 215 -16.84 -19.35 -3.88
C THR A 215 -17.71 -20.40 -4.55
N GLU A 216 -17.11 -21.20 -5.43
CA GLU A 216 -17.63 -22.53 -5.69
C GLU A 216 -17.39 -23.28 -4.38
N GLU A 217 -18.48 -23.48 -3.67
CA GLU A 217 -18.56 -24.18 -2.40
C GLU A 217 -17.87 -25.54 -2.52
N VAL A 218 -16.69 -25.67 -1.93
CA VAL A 218 -16.15 -26.96 -1.50
C VAL A 218 -16.94 -27.38 -0.26
N VAL A 219 -18.21 -27.72 -0.44
CA VAL A 219 -19.00 -28.50 0.52
C VAL A 219 -19.82 -29.52 -0.26
N GLY A 220 -19.22 -30.70 -0.42
CA GLY A 220 -19.91 -31.98 -0.35
C GLY A 220 -20.74 -32.40 -1.55
N TYR A 221 -20.12 -33.12 -2.49
CA TYR A 221 -20.62 -34.46 -2.84
C TYR A 221 -19.43 -35.32 -3.27
N ALA A 222 -19.11 -36.31 -2.45
CA ALA A 222 -18.40 -37.48 -2.93
C ALA A 222 -19.28 -38.16 -3.98
N ARG A 223 -18.79 -38.25 -5.22
CA ARG A 223 -19.21 -39.32 -6.13
C ARG A 223 -18.04 -39.71 -7.02
N THR A 224 -17.57 -40.90 -6.71
CA THR A 224 -16.81 -41.86 -7.50
C THR A 224 -16.88 -41.68 -9.02
N ASP A 225 -15.69 -41.79 -9.61
CA ASP A 225 -15.32 -42.46 -10.87
C ASP A 225 -16.02 -42.07 -12.18
N SER A 226 -15.24 -41.56 -13.14
CA SER A 226 -14.72 -42.34 -14.29
C SER A 226 -14.48 -41.46 -15.54
N SER A 227 -13.22 -41.48 -16.01
CA SER A 227 -12.70 -41.46 -17.39
C SER A 227 -13.62 -41.04 -18.56
N GLU A 228 -13.22 -40.06 -19.37
CA GLU A 228 -12.61 -40.27 -20.71
C GLU A 228 -12.35 -38.95 -21.46
N GLU A 229 -11.35 -39.02 -22.34
CA GLU A 229 -10.75 -37.98 -23.18
C GLU A 229 -11.67 -37.49 -24.33
N GLN A 230 -11.52 -36.22 -24.75
CA GLN A 230 -11.27 -35.86 -26.16
C GLN A 230 -10.97 -34.36 -26.36
N GLU A 231 -9.88 -34.13 -27.09
CA GLU A 231 -9.28 -32.87 -27.57
C GLU A 231 -9.95 -32.42 -28.92
N PRO A 232 -9.56 -31.29 -29.58
CA PRO A 232 -10.45 -30.20 -29.96
C PRO A 232 -10.70 -30.06 -31.49
N LYS A 233 -11.59 -29.14 -31.90
CA LYS A 233 -11.70 -28.70 -33.30
C LYS A 233 -11.72 -27.17 -33.45
N GLN A 234 -10.78 -26.70 -34.27
CA GLN A 234 -10.57 -25.34 -34.77
C GLN A 234 -11.39 -25.08 -36.06
N LEU A 235 -11.30 -23.81 -36.54
CA LEU A 235 -11.64 -23.22 -37.87
C LEU A 235 -13.07 -22.63 -37.99
N ALA A 236 -13.30 -21.44 -38.57
CA ALA A 236 -12.53 -20.65 -39.54
C ALA A 236 -12.86 -19.14 -39.52
N GLU A 237 -12.01 -18.37 -40.21
CA GLU A 237 -12.03 -16.93 -40.54
C GLU A 237 -13.18 -16.46 -41.47
N ALA A 238 -13.30 -15.13 -41.56
CA ALA A 238 -14.30 -14.26 -42.20
C ALA A 238 -14.46 -14.36 -43.74
N PRO A 239 -15.41 -13.60 -44.35
CA PRO A 239 -15.04 -12.25 -44.84
C PRO A 239 -16.15 -11.15 -44.74
N GLU A 240 -15.68 -9.93 -45.02
CA GLU A 240 -16.30 -8.59 -45.19
C GLU A 240 -17.52 -8.59 -46.17
N GLU A 241 -18.43 -7.63 -46.34
CA GLU A 241 -18.53 -6.17 -46.15
C GLU A 241 -20.01 -5.82 -46.48
N GLU A 242 -20.71 -4.91 -45.76
CA GLU A 242 -21.62 -3.89 -46.36
C GLU A 242 -22.37 -3.08 -45.31
N LEU A 243 -22.18 -1.77 -45.39
CA LEU A 243 -22.85 -0.75 -44.60
C LEU A 243 -24.29 -0.56 -45.09
N THR A 244 -25.29 -0.87 -44.27
CA THR A 244 -26.62 -0.28 -44.41
C THR A 244 -27.14 0.26 -43.09
N SER A 245 -27.27 1.59 -43.07
CA SER A 245 -27.83 2.40 -42.00
C SER A 245 -29.35 2.17 -41.90
N GLN A 246 -29.74 1.31 -40.96
CA GLN A 246 -31.14 1.20 -40.54
C GLN A 246 -31.27 1.38 -39.03
N LYS A 247 -32.03 2.40 -38.65
CA LYS A 247 -32.44 2.74 -37.28
C LYS A 247 -33.26 1.58 -36.69
N ARG A 248 -32.59 0.60 -36.10
CA ARG A 248 -33.22 -0.55 -35.43
C ARG A 248 -33.60 -0.18 -34.00
N LYS A 249 -34.88 -0.42 -33.67
CA LYS A 249 -35.37 -0.60 -32.30
C LYS A 249 -34.44 -1.59 -31.60
N ARG A 250 -33.95 -1.24 -30.41
CA ARG A 250 -33.09 -2.10 -29.58
C ARG A 250 -33.93 -3.29 -29.09
N THR A 251 -33.92 -4.38 -29.85
CA THR A 251 -34.28 -5.70 -29.35
C THR A 251 -33.20 -6.11 -28.36
N GLU A 252 -33.62 -6.58 -27.18
CA GLU A 252 -32.76 -7.05 -26.10
C GLU A 252 -32.00 -8.32 -26.53
N SER A 253 -30.90 -8.15 -27.27
CA SER A 253 -29.99 -9.24 -27.58
C SER A 253 -28.72 -9.09 -26.74
N ASN A 254 -28.45 -10.14 -25.96
CA ASN A 254 -27.42 -10.33 -24.93
C ASN A 254 -27.90 -10.02 -23.52
N GLN A 255 -28.81 -10.86 -23.00
CA GLN A 255 -28.76 -11.22 -21.58
C GLN A 255 -27.37 -11.82 -21.32
N LEU A 256 -26.40 -10.95 -21.03
CA LEU A 256 -25.25 -11.38 -20.26
C LEU A 256 -25.84 -11.98 -18.98
N ASP A 257 -25.40 -13.18 -18.62
CA ASP A 257 -25.80 -13.85 -17.40
C ASP A 257 -25.28 -13.02 -16.20
N LEU A 258 -26.07 -12.02 -15.81
CA LEU A 258 -25.80 -11.11 -14.70
C LEU A 258 -26.21 -11.72 -13.36
N SER A 259 -26.57 -13.01 -13.32
CA SER A 259 -26.92 -13.72 -12.08
C SER A 259 -25.82 -13.63 -11.02
N ASN A 260 -24.56 -13.48 -11.46
CA ASN A 260 -23.38 -13.36 -10.61
C ASN A 260 -22.87 -11.91 -10.41
N VAL A 261 -23.62 -10.88 -10.84
CA VAL A 261 -23.19 -9.48 -10.72
C VAL A 261 -23.89 -8.80 -9.54
N ILE A 262 -23.19 -8.73 -8.40
CA ILE A 262 -23.65 -7.98 -7.23
C ILE A 262 -23.31 -6.50 -7.42
N LEU A 263 -24.32 -5.67 -7.66
CA LEU A 263 -24.17 -4.21 -7.70
C LEU A 263 -23.98 -3.66 -6.29
N GLN A 264 -22.92 -2.87 -6.09
CA GLN A 264 -22.66 -2.22 -4.80
C GLN A 264 -23.13 -0.76 -4.79
N PRO A 265 -23.76 -0.28 -3.70
CA PRO A 265 -24.29 1.07 -3.63
C PRO A 265 -23.17 2.12 -3.53
N LEU A 266 -23.19 3.10 -4.43
CA LEU A 266 -22.23 4.22 -4.39
C LEU A 266 -22.58 5.22 -3.28
N LYS A 267 -21.58 5.60 -2.47
CA LYS A 267 -21.76 6.60 -1.42
C LYS A 267 -21.57 8.02 -1.99
N ILE A 268 -22.68 8.71 -2.23
CA ILE A 268 -22.65 10.12 -2.66
C ILE A 268 -22.30 10.99 -1.44
N LYS A 269 -21.06 11.50 -1.37
CA LYS A 269 -20.61 12.36 -0.24
C LYS A 269 -21.38 13.68 -0.14
N LYS A 270 -21.80 14.26 -1.27
CA LYS A 270 -22.54 15.53 -1.29
C LYS A 270 -23.41 15.65 -2.55
N LEU A 271 -24.71 15.79 -2.34
CA LEU A 271 -25.64 16.09 -3.42
C LEU A 271 -25.68 17.61 -3.63
N VAL A 272 -25.07 18.08 -4.71
CA VAL A 272 -25.15 19.49 -5.10
C VAL A 272 -26.43 19.68 -5.94
N PRO A 273 -27.33 20.60 -5.56
CA PRO A 273 -28.50 20.90 -6.37
C PRO A 273 -28.06 21.32 -7.77
N ASN A 274 -28.68 20.73 -8.80
CA ASN A 274 -28.43 21.13 -10.19
C ASN A 274 -28.68 22.65 -10.31
N PRO A 275 -27.67 23.46 -10.69
CA PRO A 275 -27.79 24.91 -10.75
C PRO A 275 -28.84 25.38 -11.78
N ASN A 276 -29.16 24.54 -12.77
CA ASN A 276 -30.17 24.83 -13.79
C ASN A 276 -31.58 24.39 -13.38
N LYS A 277 -31.75 23.79 -12.18
CA LYS A 277 -33.05 23.32 -11.70
C LYS A 277 -33.80 24.45 -10.97
N ILE A 278 -34.71 25.10 -11.68
CA ILE A 278 -35.63 26.10 -11.10
C ILE A 278 -36.56 25.39 -10.12
N LYS A 279 -36.45 25.70 -8.82
CA LYS A 279 -37.36 25.15 -7.79
C LYS A 279 -38.71 25.87 -7.89
N LYS A 280 -39.79 25.10 -8.00
CA LYS A 280 -41.15 25.64 -7.86
C LYS A 280 -41.31 26.19 -6.43
N PRO A 281 -41.90 27.39 -6.25
CA PRO A 281 -42.12 27.94 -4.91
C PRO A 281 -43.05 27.01 -4.11
N PRO A 282 -42.85 26.89 -2.78
CA PRO A 282 -43.71 26.07 -1.95
C PRO A 282 -45.16 26.58 -2.02
N ARG A 283 -46.11 25.66 -2.22
CA ARG A 283 -47.55 25.98 -2.21
C ARG A 283 -47.90 26.59 -0.84
N LYS A 284 -48.35 27.86 -0.83
CA LYS A 284 -48.87 28.51 0.38
C LYS A 284 -50.06 27.70 0.89
N LYS A 285 -49.97 27.13 2.09
CA LYS A 285 -51.13 26.55 2.78
C LYS A 285 -52.15 27.68 2.98
N LYS A 286 -53.37 27.51 2.45
CA LYS A 286 -54.48 28.44 2.73
C LYS A 286 -54.73 28.39 4.24
N LYS A 287 -54.67 29.55 4.92
CA LYS A 287 -55.12 29.65 6.32
C LYS A 287 -56.62 29.37 6.33
N ALA A 288 -57.04 28.36 7.08
CA ALA A 288 -58.45 28.18 7.40
C ALA A 288 -58.88 29.38 8.25
N PHE A 289 -59.87 30.13 7.75
CA PHE A 289 -60.60 31.09 8.56
C PHE A 289 -61.44 30.27 9.56
N SER A 290 -61.27 30.52 10.86
CA SER A 290 -62.28 30.10 11.84
C SER A 290 -63.37 31.17 11.87
N ALA A 291 -64.61 30.73 11.69
CA ALA A 291 -65.81 31.46 12.09
C ALA A 291 -66.07 31.20 13.58
#